data_AF-A0A2D5TSY0-F1
#
_entry.id   AF-A0A2D5TSY0-F1
#
_cell.length_a   1.000
_cell.length_b   1.000
_cell.length_c   1.000
_cell.angle_alpha   90.00
_cell.angle_beta   90.00
_cell.angle_gamma   90.00
#
_symmetry.space_group_name_H-M   'P 1'
#
loop_
_entity.id
_entity.type
_entity.pdbx_description
1 polymer ?
#
loop_
_entity_poly.entity_id
_entity_poly.type
_entity_poly.pdbx_seq_one_letter_code
_entity_poly.pdbx_strand_id
1 'polypeptide(L)'
;MEMEIKEALAQLDSMEDSHWTADGAPATAAVTEIIGRKVSRQEIIDAAPKFTRENMDLSEKQEEEQEQEEEEEMIDISLLEDFSVEEPMDPSELVENFLKKMDPKLLPQVMDILTKQLQIIEEKEKQLQEMKRKVKLCRATTSSWIKQLIPDMTNQEAIKAYIQSSFNNRMKKSKQIQEILGGLKPSDIAKLDPRAAIDKAFARKTGRGGQRPVR
;
A
#
# COMPACT_ATOMS: atom_id res chain seq x y z
N MET A 1 -28.76 41.72 -37.17
CA MET A 1 -27.75 40.77 -37.65
C MET A 1 -27.89 39.55 -36.77
N GLU A 2 -28.36 38.44 -37.35
CA GLU A 2 -28.43 37.16 -36.64
C GLU A 2 -27.01 36.60 -36.57
N MET A 3 -26.52 36.28 -35.37
CA MET A 3 -25.25 35.57 -35.21
C MET A 3 -25.43 34.11 -35.62
N GLU A 4 -24.43 33.54 -36.27
CA GLU A 4 -24.45 32.13 -36.67
C GLU A 4 -24.20 31.22 -35.46
N ILE A 5 -24.72 29.99 -35.49
CA ILE A 5 -24.62 29.05 -34.37
C ILE A 5 -23.15 28.72 -34.03
N LYS A 6 -22.28 28.61 -35.04
CA LYS A 6 -20.85 28.35 -34.84
C LYS A 6 -20.15 29.47 -34.08
N GLU A 7 -20.50 30.72 -34.37
CA GLU A 7 -19.94 31.88 -33.66
C GLU A 7 -20.37 31.90 -32.20
N ALA A 8 -21.62 31.52 -31.92
CA ALA A 8 -22.11 31.39 -30.55
C ALA A 8 -21.43 30.24 -29.78
N LEU A 9 -21.19 29.10 -30.45
CA LEU A 9 -20.44 27.98 -29.86
C LEU A 9 -18.99 28.38 -29.52
N ALA A 10 -18.36 29.22 -30.35
CA ALA A 10 -17.01 29.73 -30.10
C ALA A 10 -16.90 30.63 -28.85
N GLN A 11 -18.01 31.24 -28.43
CA GLN A 11 -18.08 32.13 -27.27
C GLN A 11 -18.37 31.38 -25.95
N LEU A 12 -18.67 30.08 -25.99
CA LEU A 12 -18.94 29.31 -24.78
C LEU A 12 -17.65 29.11 -23.97
N ASP A 13 -17.68 29.54 -22.71
CA ASP A 13 -16.61 29.29 -21.75
C ASP A 13 -16.65 27.84 -21.23
N SER A 14 -15.52 27.12 -21.28
CA SER A 14 -15.38 25.75 -20.77
C SER A 14 -15.35 25.66 -19.24
N MET A 15 -15.16 26.77 -18.52
CA MET A 15 -15.16 26.83 -17.06
C MET A 15 -16.53 27.16 -16.46
N GLU A 16 -17.47 27.65 -17.28
CA GLU A 16 -18.81 28.03 -16.84
C GLU A 16 -19.77 26.85 -17.00
N ASP A 17 -20.13 26.19 -15.88
CA ASP A 17 -20.97 24.99 -15.92
C ASP A 17 -22.37 25.25 -16.48
N SER A 18 -22.89 26.48 -16.42
CA SER A 18 -24.19 26.83 -17.01
C SER A 18 -24.21 26.78 -18.55
N HIS A 19 -23.04 26.82 -19.20
CA HIS A 19 -22.90 26.70 -20.64
C HIS A 19 -22.94 25.24 -21.14
N TRP A 20 -22.84 24.27 -20.24
CA TRP A 20 -22.71 22.86 -20.58
C TRP A 20 -23.77 22.01 -19.88
N THR A 21 -24.08 20.88 -20.50
CA THR A 21 -24.88 19.83 -19.88
C THR A 21 -23.98 18.84 -19.13
N ALA A 22 -24.54 18.01 -18.26
CA ALA A 22 -23.77 17.00 -17.52
C ALA A 22 -22.98 16.05 -18.43
N ASP A 23 -23.45 15.86 -19.67
CA ASP A 23 -22.82 15.01 -20.68
C ASP A 23 -21.68 15.73 -21.46
N GLY A 24 -21.35 16.98 -21.10
CA GLY A 24 -20.31 17.77 -21.77
C GLY A 24 -20.72 18.38 -23.12
N ALA A 25 -22.00 18.26 -23.51
CA ALA A 25 -22.55 18.91 -24.69
C ALA A 25 -23.02 20.35 -24.36
N PRO A 26 -22.95 21.31 -25.31
CA PRO A 26 -23.37 22.69 -25.10
C PRO A 26 -24.85 22.80 -24.70
N ALA A 27 -25.14 23.65 -23.73
CA ALA A 27 -26.48 23.86 -23.22
C ALA A 27 -27.31 24.73 -24.19
N THR A 28 -28.45 24.21 -24.65
CA THR A 28 -29.36 24.91 -25.58
C THR A 28 -29.81 26.29 -25.06
N ALA A 29 -29.94 26.45 -23.74
CA ALA A 29 -30.30 27.72 -23.11
C ALA A 29 -29.20 28.78 -23.30
N ALA A 30 -27.93 28.42 -23.07
CA ALA A 30 -26.79 29.32 -23.24
C ALA A 30 -26.63 29.76 -24.71
N VAL A 31 -26.74 28.81 -25.65
CA VAL A 31 -26.67 29.12 -27.09
C VAL A 31 -27.83 30.00 -27.55
N THR A 32 -29.04 29.78 -27.01
CA THR A 32 -30.23 30.61 -27.30
C THR A 32 -30.07 32.03 -26.77
N GLU A 33 -29.45 32.21 -25.60
CA GLU A 33 -29.20 33.52 -25.00
C GLU A 33 -28.20 34.34 -25.82
N ILE A 34 -27.11 33.71 -26.27
CA ILE A 34 -26.08 34.37 -27.10
C ILE A 34 -26.64 34.78 -28.46
N ILE A 35 -27.36 33.89 -29.15
CA ILE A 35 -27.87 34.16 -30.51
C ILE A 35 -29.11 35.08 -30.49
N GLY A 36 -29.86 35.09 -29.39
CA GLY A 36 -31.10 35.86 -29.26
C GLY A 36 -32.31 35.23 -29.99
N ARG A 37 -32.20 33.95 -30.40
CA ARG A 37 -33.30 33.16 -30.99
C ARG A 37 -33.30 31.76 -30.40
N LYS A 38 -34.48 31.14 -30.34
CA LYS A 38 -34.63 29.77 -29.84
C LYS A 38 -33.92 28.79 -30.78
N VAL A 39 -32.89 28.11 -30.30
CA VAL A 39 -32.13 27.11 -31.05
C VAL A 39 -32.46 25.71 -30.53
N SER A 40 -32.70 24.78 -31.46
CA SER A 40 -32.93 23.37 -31.13
C SER A 40 -31.60 22.61 -30.98
N ARG A 41 -31.61 21.49 -30.25
CA ARG A 41 -30.42 20.66 -30.09
C ARG A 41 -29.92 20.08 -31.41
N GLN A 42 -30.83 19.77 -32.34
CA GLN A 42 -30.48 19.31 -33.69
C GLN A 42 -29.69 20.37 -34.45
N GLU A 43 -30.11 21.64 -34.42
CA GLU A 43 -29.37 22.71 -35.10
C GLU A 43 -27.93 22.88 -34.58
N ILE A 44 -27.69 22.63 -33.29
CA ILE A 44 -26.34 22.65 -32.70
C ILE A 44 -25.51 21.47 -33.21
N ILE A 45 -26.09 20.27 -33.26
CA ILE A 45 -25.41 19.06 -33.74
C ILE A 45 -25.10 19.19 -35.23
N ASP A 46 -26.04 19.69 -36.03
CA ASP A 46 -25.87 19.89 -37.47
C ASP A 46 -24.77 20.92 -37.76
N ALA A 47 -24.66 21.97 -36.93
CA ALA A 47 -23.63 22.98 -37.07
C ALA A 47 -22.23 22.51 -36.62
N ALA A 48 -22.16 21.66 -35.59
CA ALA A 48 -20.89 21.17 -35.05
C ALA A 48 -21.04 19.79 -34.34
N PRO A 49 -21.01 18.67 -35.10
CA PRO A 49 -21.37 17.34 -34.57
C PRO A 49 -20.43 16.81 -33.47
N LYS A 50 -19.17 17.27 -33.47
CA LYS A 50 -18.11 16.81 -32.55
C LYS A 50 -17.79 17.82 -31.45
N PHE A 51 -18.54 18.91 -31.36
CA PHE A 51 -18.25 19.98 -30.41
C PHE A 51 -18.67 19.60 -28.99
N THR A 52 -17.69 19.52 -28.09
CA THR A 52 -17.87 19.14 -26.68
C THR A 52 -16.98 20.00 -25.78
N ARG A 53 -17.23 19.97 -24.46
CA ARG A 53 -16.43 20.73 -23.47
C ARG A 53 -14.93 20.43 -23.57
N GLU A 54 -14.57 19.19 -23.91
CA GLU A 54 -13.18 18.74 -24.07
C GLU A 54 -12.63 19.00 -25.48
N ASN A 55 -13.52 19.11 -26.49
CA ASN A 55 -13.15 19.34 -27.89
C ASN A 55 -13.90 20.55 -28.45
N MET A 56 -13.32 21.74 -28.24
CA MET A 56 -13.85 23.03 -28.72
C MET A 56 -13.46 23.34 -30.18
N ASP A 57 -13.04 22.34 -30.95
CA ASP A 57 -12.67 22.55 -32.35
C ASP A 57 -13.93 22.73 -33.23
N LEU A 58 -14.04 23.92 -33.83
CA LEU A 58 -15.13 24.33 -34.72
C LEU A 58 -14.73 24.26 -36.20
N SER A 59 -13.54 23.74 -36.50
CA SER A 59 -13.15 23.53 -37.89
C SER A 59 -14.10 22.52 -38.53
N GLU A 60 -14.92 23.01 -39.47
CA GLU A 60 -15.54 22.15 -40.45
C GLU A 60 -14.41 21.42 -41.16
N LYS A 61 -14.32 20.12 -40.93
CA LYS A 61 -13.43 19.30 -41.74
C LYS A 61 -13.98 19.39 -43.17
N GLN A 62 -13.38 20.27 -43.98
CA GLN A 62 -13.43 20.16 -45.43
C GLN A 62 -13.20 18.69 -45.74
N GLU A 63 -14.17 18.10 -46.43
CA GLU A 63 -14.03 16.83 -47.12
C GLU A 63 -12.88 16.98 -48.14
N GLU A 64 -11.65 16.80 -47.68
CA GLU A 64 -10.60 16.28 -48.56
C GLU A 64 -10.90 14.79 -48.74
N GLU A 65 -11.71 14.53 -49.77
CA GLU A 65 -11.70 13.30 -50.55
C GLU A 65 -10.26 12.99 -50.98
N GLN A 66 -9.53 12.29 -50.11
CA GLN A 66 -8.61 11.23 -50.51
C GLN A 66 -8.89 10.03 -49.60
N GLU A 67 -10.08 9.45 -49.74
CA GLU A 67 -10.21 8.00 -49.64
C GLU A 67 -9.42 7.39 -50.80
N GLN A 68 -8.10 7.34 -50.66
CA GLN A 68 -7.44 6.09 -50.94
C GLN A 68 -8.02 5.13 -49.91
N GLU A 69 -8.93 4.26 -50.35
CA GLU A 69 -9.00 2.90 -49.85
C GLU A 69 -7.58 2.31 -49.98
N GLU A 70 -6.66 2.72 -49.12
CA GLU A 70 -5.84 1.72 -48.45
C GLU A 70 -6.89 0.90 -47.72
N GLU A 71 -7.26 -0.24 -48.32
CA GLU A 71 -7.62 -1.40 -47.52
C GLU A 71 -6.56 -1.44 -46.41
N GLU A 72 -6.88 -0.86 -45.25
CA GLU A 72 -6.37 -1.32 -43.98
C GLU A 72 -6.84 -2.78 -43.96
N GLU A 73 -6.06 -3.65 -44.61
CA GLU A 73 -5.96 -5.03 -44.23
C GLU A 73 -5.82 -4.93 -42.71
N MET A 74 -6.91 -5.22 -42.00
CA MET A 74 -6.89 -5.41 -40.56
C MET A 74 -5.84 -6.49 -40.37
N ILE A 75 -4.60 -6.07 -40.16
CA ILE A 75 -3.49 -6.93 -39.84
C ILE A 75 -3.99 -7.65 -38.60
N ASP A 76 -4.17 -8.95 -38.69
CA ASP A 76 -4.79 -9.74 -37.64
C ASP A 76 -3.86 -9.71 -36.40
N ILE A 77 -4.06 -8.72 -35.53
CA ILE A 77 -3.27 -8.45 -34.32
C ILE A 77 -3.36 -9.64 -33.35
N SER A 78 -4.34 -10.53 -33.54
CA SER A 78 -4.50 -11.77 -32.78
C SER A 78 -3.23 -12.64 -32.80
N LEU A 79 -2.49 -12.65 -33.92
CA LEU A 79 -1.23 -13.42 -34.03
C LEU A 79 -0.08 -12.82 -33.19
N LEU A 80 -0.22 -11.55 -32.81
CA LEU A 80 0.72 -10.80 -31.98
C LEU A 80 0.36 -10.83 -30.50
N GLU A 81 -0.90 -11.12 -30.14
CA GLU A 81 -1.27 -11.45 -28.76
C GLU A 81 -0.63 -12.78 -28.31
N ASP A 82 -0.45 -13.74 -29.23
CA ASP A 82 0.31 -14.97 -28.95
C ASP A 82 1.80 -14.72 -28.65
N PHE A 83 2.34 -13.55 -29.00
CA PHE A 83 3.69 -13.13 -28.59
C PHE A 83 3.77 -12.62 -27.14
N SER A 84 2.62 -12.48 -26.45
CA SER A 84 2.56 -12.07 -25.04
C SER A 84 2.63 -13.24 -24.05
N VAL A 85 2.90 -14.46 -24.55
CA VAL A 85 3.12 -15.67 -23.73
C VAL A 85 4.25 -15.44 -22.72
N GLU A 86 4.09 -16.03 -21.53
CA GLU A 86 4.93 -15.84 -20.33
C GLU A 86 6.43 -16.14 -20.55
N GLU A 87 6.79 -16.87 -21.61
CA GLU A 87 8.14 -17.30 -21.92
C GLU A 87 8.54 -16.86 -23.34
N PRO A 88 9.67 -16.15 -23.52
CA PRO A 88 10.10 -15.70 -24.84
C PRO A 88 10.48 -16.91 -25.72
N MET A 89 9.96 -16.91 -26.95
CA MET A 89 10.26 -17.94 -27.95
C MET A 89 11.76 -17.96 -28.31
N ASP A 90 12.28 -19.14 -28.67
CA ASP A 90 13.67 -19.24 -29.14
C ASP A 90 13.86 -18.40 -30.43
N PRO A 91 14.97 -17.66 -30.57
CA PRO A 91 15.23 -16.85 -31.77
C PRO A 91 15.16 -17.66 -33.08
N SER A 92 15.52 -18.94 -33.05
CA SER A 92 15.50 -19.82 -34.22
C SER A 92 14.06 -20.14 -34.63
N GLU A 93 13.21 -20.44 -33.65
CA GLU A 93 11.79 -20.72 -33.86
C GLU A 93 11.02 -19.48 -34.33
N LEU A 94 11.35 -18.31 -33.78
CA LEU A 94 10.81 -17.02 -34.23
C LEU A 94 11.04 -16.82 -35.73
N VAL A 95 12.28 -17.03 -36.18
CA VAL A 95 12.68 -16.83 -37.57
C VAL A 95 11.98 -17.83 -38.48
N GLU A 96 11.97 -19.11 -38.11
CA GLU A 96 11.43 -20.18 -38.96
C GLU A 96 9.91 -20.19 -39.04
N ASN A 97 9.23 -19.95 -37.91
CA ASN A 97 7.78 -20.07 -37.84
C ASN A 97 7.05 -18.79 -38.21
N PHE A 98 7.63 -17.62 -37.93
CA PHE A 98 6.97 -16.33 -38.09
C PHE A 98 7.65 -15.45 -39.13
N LEU A 99 8.92 -15.06 -38.94
CA LEU A 99 9.55 -14.04 -39.78
C LEU A 99 9.66 -14.45 -41.26
N LYS A 100 9.92 -15.73 -41.55
CA LYS A 100 9.96 -16.24 -42.94
C LYS A 100 8.60 -16.24 -43.64
N LYS A 101 7.49 -16.25 -42.89
CA LYS A 101 6.12 -16.34 -43.44
C LYS A 101 5.42 -14.97 -43.50
N MET A 102 5.99 -13.95 -42.85
CA MET A 102 5.39 -12.63 -42.71
C MET A 102 5.79 -11.69 -43.86
N ASP A 103 4.92 -10.74 -44.22
CA ASP A 103 5.24 -9.70 -45.19
C ASP A 103 6.42 -8.83 -44.67
N PRO A 104 7.49 -8.62 -45.47
CA PRO A 104 8.59 -7.72 -45.13
C PRO A 104 8.16 -6.32 -44.66
N LYS A 105 7.02 -5.80 -45.13
CA LYS A 105 6.49 -4.48 -44.73
C LYS A 105 6.08 -4.41 -43.26
N LEU A 106 5.75 -5.55 -42.64
CA LEU A 106 5.31 -5.63 -41.24
C LEU A 106 6.47 -5.83 -40.26
N LEU A 107 7.69 -6.13 -40.75
CA LEU A 107 8.87 -6.31 -39.90
C LEU A 107 9.19 -5.11 -38.99
N PRO A 108 9.06 -3.84 -39.42
CA PRO A 108 9.27 -2.69 -38.54
C PRO A 108 8.30 -2.67 -37.34
N GLN A 109 7.03 -3.03 -37.56
CA GLN A 109 6.03 -3.07 -36.48
C GLN A 109 6.36 -4.15 -35.45
N VAL A 110 6.80 -5.33 -35.91
CA VAL A 110 7.26 -6.40 -35.01
C VAL A 110 8.47 -5.96 -34.19
N MET A 111 9.42 -5.26 -34.80
CA MET A 111 10.57 -4.69 -34.09
C MET A 111 10.15 -3.68 -33.01
N ASP A 112 9.18 -2.81 -33.30
CA ASP A 112 8.64 -1.87 -32.31
C ASP A 112 7.99 -2.60 -31.13
N ILE A 113 7.27 -3.69 -31.40
CA ILE A 113 6.61 -4.50 -30.37
C ILE A 113 7.65 -5.22 -29.51
N LEU A 114 8.66 -5.84 -30.11
CA LEU A 114 9.78 -6.46 -29.38
C LEU A 114 10.53 -5.42 -28.53
N THR A 115 10.72 -4.21 -29.05
CA THR A 115 11.35 -3.11 -28.31
C THR A 115 10.51 -2.69 -27.09
N LYS A 116 9.18 -2.60 -27.25
CA LYS A 116 8.27 -2.33 -26.12
C LYS A 116 8.29 -3.46 -25.10
N GLN A 117 8.29 -4.72 -25.53
CA GLN A 117 8.40 -5.87 -24.63
C GLN A 117 9.72 -5.85 -23.85
N LEU A 118 10.84 -5.50 -24.49
CA LEU A 118 12.13 -5.33 -23.82
C LEU A 118 12.07 -4.25 -22.73
N GLN A 119 11.46 -3.10 -23.01
CA GLN A 119 11.28 -2.03 -22.01
C GLN A 119 10.48 -2.51 -20.80
N ILE A 120 9.40 -3.27 -21.02
CA ILE A 120 8.59 -3.85 -19.94
C ILE A 120 9.43 -4.83 -19.09
N ILE A 121 10.26 -5.66 -19.73
CA ILE A 121 11.16 -6.59 -19.04
C ILE A 121 12.18 -5.82 -18.19
N GLU A 122 12.80 -4.77 -18.71
CA GLU A 122 13.75 -3.93 -17.98
C GLU A 122 13.10 -3.25 -16.76
N GLU A 123 11.86 -2.78 -16.88
CA GLU A 123 11.11 -2.21 -15.75
C GLU A 123 10.82 -3.26 -14.68
N LYS A 124 10.38 -4.46 -15.07
CA LYS A 124 10.19 -5.59 -14.14
C LYS A 124 11.49 -5.98 -13.47
N GLU A 125 12.62 -5.95 -14.17
CA GLU A 125 13.93 -6.23 -13.58
C GLU A 125 14.29 -5.19 -12.52
N LYS A 126 14.08 -3.89 -12.79
CA LYS A 126 14.29 -2.82 -11.81
C LYS A 126 13.44 -3.03 -10.55
N GLN A 127 12.17 -3.39 -10.70
CA GLN A 127 11.28 -3.70 -9.58
C GLN A 127 11.79 -4.91 -8.77
N LEU A 128 12.22 -5.97 -9.45
CA LEU A 128 12.79 -7.17 -8.81
C LEU A 128 14.08 -6.83 -8.03
N GLN A 129 14.95 -6.00 -8.62
CA GLN A 129 16.17 -5.52 -7.95
C GLN A 129 15.85 -4.71 -6.69
N GLU A 130 14.82 -3.84 -6.72
CA GLU A 130 14.36 -3.09 -5.55
C GLU A 130 13.82 -4.03 -4.47
N MET A 131 12.98 -5.00 -4.83
CA MET A 131 12.48 -6.02 -3.90
C MET A 131 13.63 -6.81 -3.26
N LYS A 132 14.61 -7.24 -4.07
CA LYS A 132 15.82 -7.94 -3.59
C LYS A 132 16.60 -7.08 -2.60
N ARG A 133 16.72 -5.77 -2.84
CA ARG A 133 17.33 -4.82 -1.90
C ARG A 133 16.54 -4.73 -0.59
N LYS A 134 15.20 -4.61 -0.64
CA LYS A 134 14.34 -4.57 0.55
C LYS A 134 14.47 -5.84 1.38
N VAL A 135 14.46 -7.02 0.76
CA VAL A 135 14.63 -8.31 1.46
C VAL A 135 16.01 -8.40 2.12
N LYS A 136 17.08 -7.95 1.44
CA LYS A 136 18.42 -7.90 2.04
C LYS A 136 18.47 -6.99 3.28
N LEU A 137 17.83 -5.83 3.24
CA LEU A 137 17.73 -4.93 4.39
C LEU A 137 16.92 -5.54 5.53
N CYS A 138 15.78 -6.17 5.24
CA CYS A 138 14.96 -6.88 6.24
C CYS A 138 15.76 -8.02 6.89
N ARG A 139 16.52 -8.78 6.11
CA ARG A 139 17.41 -9.83 6.62
C ARG A 139 18.51 -9.26 7.52
N ALA A 140 19.16 -8.17 7.10
CA ALA A 140 20.23 -7.54 7.87
C ALA A 140 19.72 -6.96 9.20
N THR A 141 18.59 -6.25 9.17
CA THR A 141 17.94 -5.69 10.36
C THR A 141 17.49 -6.81 11.32
N THR A 142 16.83 -7.84 10.82
CA THR A 142 16.42 -9.00 11.63
C THR A 142 17.65 -9.69 12.25
N SER A 143 18.72 -9.88 11.49
CA SER A 143 19.96 -10.46 12.02
C SER A 143 20.59 -9.58 13.11
N SER A 144 20.57 -8.25 12.94
CA SER A 144 21.02 -7.32 13.97
C SER A 144 20.17 -7.40 15.23
N TRP A 145 18.85 -7.47 15.09
CA TRP A 145 17.91 -7.64 16.20
C TRP A 145 18.14 -8.96 16.96
N ILE A 146 18.35 -10.06 16.23
CA ILE A 146 18.69 -11.36 16.82
C ILE A 146 19.97 -11.23 17.66
N LYS A 147 21.03 -10.62 17.14
CA LYS A 147 22.29 -10.44 17.88
C LYS A 147 22.16 -9.55 19.12
N GLN A 148 21.23 -8.60 19.11
CA GLN A 148 20.95 -7.75 20.28
C GLN A 148 20.18 -8.50 21.37
N LEU A 149 19.19 -9.31 20.98
CA LEU A 149 18.35 -10.07 21.91
C LEU A 149 19.03 -11.35 22.42
N ILE A 150 19.78 -12.00 21.54
CA ILE A 150 20.48 -13.25 21.76
C ILE A 150 21.93 -13.00 21.36
N PRO A 151 22.74 -12.41 22.25
CA PRO A 151 24.16 -12.28 21.98
C PRO A 151 24.76 -13.66 21.73
N ASP A 152 25.69 -13.76 20.77
CA ASP A 152 26.44 -14.97 20.50
C ASP A 152 27.37 -15.26 21.69
N MET A 153 26.81 -15.81 22.76
CA MET A 153 27.53 -16.22 23.95
C MET A 153 28.01 -17.66 23.75
N THR A 154 29.28 -17.92 24.04
CA THR A 154 29.75 -19.29 24.15
C THR A 154 29.02 -19.99 25.32
N ASN A 155 28.86 -21.31 25.26
CA ASN A 155 28.20 -22.07 26.34
C ASN A 155 28.79 -21.77 27.73
N GLN A 156 30.11 -21.56 27.81
CA GLN A 156 30.77 -21.20 29.07
C GLN A 156 30.37 -19.80 29.57
N GLU A 157 30.26 -18.81 28.69
CA GLU A 157 29.83 -17.46 29.04
C GLU A 157 28.35 -17.45 29.45
N ALA A 158 27.50 -18.20 28.75
CA ALA A 158 26.09 -18.35 29.11
C ALA A 158 25.93 -18.96 30.52
N ILE A 159 26.71 -19.99 30.86
CA ILE A 159 26.74 -20.59 32.21
C ILE A 159 27.19 -19.55 33.25
N LYS A 160 28.27 -18.80 32.99
CA LYS A 160 28.76 -17.76 33.91
C LYS A 160 27.72 -16.67 34.13
N ALA A 161 27.08 -16.18 33.06
CA ALA A 161 26.03 -15.17 33.13
C ALA A 161 24.82 -15.66 33.93
N TYR A 162 24.41 -16.93 33.73
CA TYR A 162 23.34 -17.54 34.52
C TYR A 162 23.69 -17.60 36.01
N ILE A 163 24.88 -18.09 36.37
CA ILE A 163 25.34 -18.17 37.77
C ILE A 163 25.35 -16.78 38.42
N GLN A 164 25.87 -15.76 37.73
CA GLN A 164 25.88 -14.37 38.20
C GLN A 164 24.46 -13.82 38.38
N SER A 165 23.56 -14.06 37.43
CA SER A 165 22.15 -13.63 37.54
C SER A 165 21.44 -14.29 38.73
N SER A 166 21.68 -15.58 38.96
CA SER A 166 21.13 -16.35 40.09
C SER A 166 21.68 -15.85 41.43
N PHE A 167 22.98 -15.55 41.49
CA PHE A 167 23.59 -14.92 42.66
C PHE A 167 22.98 -13.54 42.97
N ASN A 168 22.86 -12.68 41.96
CA ASN A 168 22.25 -11.35 42.09
C ASN A 168 20.78 -11.42 42.54
N ASN A 169 20.02 -12.38 42.02
CA ASN A 169 18.63 -12.59 42.43
C ASN A 169 18.53 -13.05 43.89
N ARG A 170 19.42 -13.93 44.35
CA ARG A 170 19.51 -14.32 45.76
C ARG A 170 19.88 -13.13 46.65
N MET A 171 20.83 -12.31 46.23
CA MET A 171 21.20 -11.08 46.93
C MET A 171 20.04 -10.10 47.03
N LYS A 172 19.31 -9.84 45.92
CA LYS A 172 18.11 -8.99 45.92
C LYS A 172 17.03 -9.51 46.88
N LYS A 173 16.73 -10.81 46.82
CA LYS A 173 15.77 -11.44 47.76
C LYS A 173 16.22 -11.31 49.21
N SER A 174 17.51 -11.54 49.49
CA SER A 174 18.05 -11.40 50.85
C SER A 174 17.95 -9.96 51.36
N LYS A 175 18.23 -8.96 50.52
CA LYS A 175 18.07 -7.54 50.85
C LYS A 175 16.61 -7.17 51.13
N GLN A 176 15.69 -7.60 50.26
CA GLN A 176 14.26 -7.39 50.47
C GLN A 176 13.77 -8.03 51.77
N ILE A 177 14.21 -9.25 52.08
CA ILE A 177 13.89 -9.91 53.35
C ILE A 177 14.46 -9.12 54.53
N GLN A 178 15.69 -8.63 54.42
CA GLN A 178 16.33 -7.82 55.47
C GLN A 178 15.61 -6.48 55.69
N GLU A 179 15.15 -5.83 54.62
CA GLU A 179 14.35 -4.59 54.65
C GLU A 179 12.99 -4.83 55.32
N ILE A 180 12.25 -5.88 54.92
CA ILE A 180 10.95 -6.23 55.50
C ILE A 180 11.05 -6.59 56.98
N LEU A 181 12.11 -7.31 57.35
CA LEU A 181 12.33 -7.74 58.73
C LEU A 181 13.02 -6.68 59.60
N GLY A 182 13.30 -5.49 59.07
CA GLY A 182 13.96 -4.42 59.81
C GLY A 182 15.33 -4.81 60.39
N GLY A 183 16.05 -5.72 59.73
CA GLY A 183 17.33 -6.26 60.20
C GLY A 183 17.24 -7.37 61.25
N LEU A 184 16.05 -7.83 61.63
CA LEU A 184 15.90 -9.05 62.44
C LEU A 184 16.37 -10.26 61.62
N LYS A 185 17.27 -11.06 62.18
CA LYS A 185 17.67 -12.31 61.52
C LYS A 185 16.48 -13.27 61.49
N PRO A 186 16.39 -14.19 60.53
CA PRO A 186 15.36 -15.24 60.55
C PRO A 186 15.31 -16.02 61.88
N SER A 187 16.45 -16.17 62.56
CA SER A 187 16.53 -16.75 63.91
C SER A 187 15.83 -15.93 65.00
N ASP A 188 15.69 -14.62 64.80
CA ASP A 188 15.05 -13.71 65.75
C ASP A 188 13.54 -13.62 65.52
N ILE A 189 13.07 -13.88 64.29
CA ILE A 189 11.64 -14.06 63.99
C ILE A 189 11.05 -15.22 64.81
N ALA A 190 11.80 -16.32 64.96
CA ALA A 190 11.36 -17.46 65.76
C ALA A 190 11.19 -17.12 67.26
N LYS A 191 11.80 -16.01 67.73
CA LYS A 191 11.65 -15.50 69.10
C LYS A 191 10.57 -14.44 69.24
N LEU A 192 10.07 -13.89 68.12
CA LEU A 192 8.92 -12.99 68.10
C LEU A 192 7.65 -13.82 68.24
N ASP A 193 6.99 -13.68 69.39
CA ASP A 193 5.70 -14.30 69.65
C ASP A 193 4.68 -13.76 68.62
N PRO A 194 4.08 -14.59 67.75
CA PRO A 194 3.23 -14.14 66.64
C PRO A 194 1.89 -13.56 67.12
N ARG A 195 1.61 -13.62 68.41
CA ARG A 195 0.38 -13.10 69.01
C ARG A 195 0.40 -11.57 69.03
N ALA A 196 -0.75 -10.97 68.74
CA ALA A 196 -0.93 -9.53 68.87
C ALA A 196 -0.66 -9.08 70.32
N ALA A 197 -0.18 -7.85 70.51
CA ALA A 197 0.14 -7.32 71.85
C ALA A 197 -1.05 -7.42 72.83
N ILE A 198 -2.27 -7.31 72.31
CA ILE A 198 -3.52 -7.47 73.07
C ILE A 198 -3.68 -8.92 73.57
N ASP A 199 -3.47 -9.92 72.72
CA ASP A 199 -3.60 -11.33 73.10
C ASP A 199 -2.53 -11.74 74.12
N LYS A 200 -1.32 -11.17 74.01
CA LYS A 200 -0.25 -11.37 74.99
C LYS A 200 -0.63 -10.82 76.38
N ALA A 201 -1.37 -9.72 76.42
CA ALA A 201 -1.88 -9.14 77.67
C ALA A 201 -2.99 -10.02 78.27
N PHE A 202 -3.87 -10.60 77.45
CA PHE A 202 -4.93 -11.50 77.93
C PHE A 202 -4.43 -12.89 78.35
N ALA A 203 -3.36 -13.40 77.74
CA ALA A 203 -2.72 -14.64 78.17
C ALA A 203 -2.10 -14.55 79.57
N ARG A 204 -1.82 -13.34 80.07
CA ARG A 204 -1.50 -13.09 81.49
C ARG A 204 -2.78 -13.11 82.36
N LYS A 205 -3.64 -14.11 82.18
CA LYS A 205 -4.73 -14.35 83.12
C LYS A 205 -4.13 -14.97 84.38
N THR A 206 -3.95 -14.11 85.37
CA THR A 206 -3.59 -14.41 86.75
C THR A 206 -4.28 -15.68 87.24
N GLY A 207 -3.53 -16.63 87.82
CA GLY A 207 -4.02 -17.90 88.39
C GLY A 207 -4.92 -17.76 89.63
N ARG A 208 -5.74 -16.71 89.72
CA ARG A 208 -6.78 -16.51 90.73
C ARG A 208 -8.13 -16.89 90.14
N GLY A 209 -8.41 -18.19 90.09
CA GLY A 209 -9.71 -18.71 89.64
C GLY A 209 -9.86 -20.24 89.68
N GLY A 210 -8.82 -20.97 90.11
CA GLY A 210 -8.81 -22.44 90.09
C GLY A 210 -9.47 -23.14 91.28
N GLN A 211 -9.83 -22.44 92.36
CA GLN A 211 -10.55 -23.07 93.48
C GLN A 211 -12.04 -22.80 93.37
N ARG A 212 -12.79 -23.82 92.93
CA ARG A 212 -14.24 -23.88 93.15
C ARG A 212 -14.49 -24.10 94.65
N PRO A 213 -15.46 -23.42 95.28
CA PRO A 213 -15.84 -23.71 96.65
C PRO A 213 -16.44 -25.11 96.71
N VAL A 214 -15.90 -25.96 97.58
CA VAL A 214 -16.44 -27.29 97.88
C VAL A 214 -17.59 -27.09 98.88
N ARG A 215 -18.76 -27.67 98.58
CA ARG A 215 -19.89 -27.74 99.52
C ARG A 215 -19.69 -28.91 100.49
#